data_AF-A0A2E7HWS7-F1
#
_entry.id   AF-A0A2E7HWS7-F1
#
_cell.length_a   1.000
_cell.length_b   1.000
_cell.length_c   1.000
_cell.angle_alpha   90.00
_cell.angle_beta   90.00
_cell.angle_gamma   90.00
#
_symmetry.space_group_name_H-M   'P 1'
#
loop_
_entity.id
_entity.type
_entity.pdbx_description
1 polymer ?
#
loop_
_entity_poly.entity_id
_entity_poly.type
_entity_poly.pdbx_seq_one_letter_code
_entity_poly.pdbx_strand_id
1 'polypeptide(L)'
;MEDFYWDQLLPDSDPEIELCIFPHLQEFLVIDRREAPPHVQLLHTAEVFDAEFNDCVQFEISNFLKDNNTFPFSHLMDMPNKIEEIIRGIAMSFVLETLDIETDSYETVPSIVAYVISGGSVKKDSDHLVTYLTSECESFDRTEKGPDWAQVINTLRDKEQEQYDSRQLQRSHQAFDSETLDYFYFWENRN
;
A
#
# COMPACT_ATOMS: atom_id res chain seq x y z
N MET A 1 -27.52 -8.98 6.64
CA MET A 1 -26.78 -8.40 7.79
C MET A 1 -25.29 -8.29 7.44
N GLU A 2 -24.98 -8.01 6.16
CA GLU A 2 -23.60 -7.98 5.60
C GLU A 2 -23.26 -6.60 5.00
N ASP A 3 -24.24 -5.71 4.80
CA ASP A 3 -24.04 -4.36 4.27
C ASP A 3 -23.33 -3.41 5.26
N PHE A 4 -23.22 -3.81 6.53
CA PHE A 4 -22.75 -2.96 7.64
C PHE A 4 -21.22 -2.82 7.75
N TYR A 5 -20.45 -3.66 7.06
CA TYR A 5 -18.98 -3.62 7.11
C TYR A 5 -18.37 -2.66 6.07
N TRP A 6 -19.16 -2.26 5.07
CA TRP A 6 -18.72 -1.39 3.97
C TRP A 6 -18.71 0.09 4.36
N ASP A 7 -19.76 0.53 5.07
CA ASP A 7 -19.88 1.89 5.59
C ASP A 7 -18.77 2.27 6.59
N GLN A 8 -17.98 1.30 7.07
CA GLN A 8 -16.84 1.54 7.97
C GLN A 8 -15.47 1.55 7.27
N LEU A 9 -15.39 1.06 6.03
CA LEU A 9 -14.17 1.04 5.22
C LEU A 9 -14.11 2.20 4.23
N LEU A 10 -15.27 2.71 3.82
CA LEU A 10 -15.36 3.96 3.10
C LEU A 10 -15.30 5.11 4.11
N PRO A 11 -14.46 6.13 3.86
CA PRO A 11 -14.45 7.32 4.72
C PRO A 11 -15.83 7.98 4.75
N ASP A 12 -16.18 8.62 5.87
CA ASP A 12 -17.45 9.37 6.05
C ASP A 12 -17.63 10.50 5.00
N SER A 13 -16.56 10.87 4.30
CA SER A 13 -16.51 11.85 3.21
C SER A 13 -15.70 11.31 2.04
N ASP A 14 -16.09 11.62 0.80
CA ASP A 14 -15.33 11.25 -0.39
C ASP A 14 -13.88 11.76 -0.26
N PRO A 15 -12.88 10.87 -0.30
CA PRO A 15 -11.49 11.26 -0.18
C PRO A 15 -11.05 11.99 -1.46
N GLU A 16 -10.14 12.94 -1.28
CA GLU A 16 -9.54 13.69 -2.38
C GLU A 16 -8.60 12.81 -3.21
N ILE A 17 -7.96 11.82 -2.58
CA ILE A 17 -7.06 10.88 -3.25
C ILE A 17 -7.35 9.45 -2.79
N GLU A 18 -7.52 8.54 -3.75
CA GLU A 18 -7.62 7.11 -3.50
C GLU A 18 -6.44 6.36 -4.11
N LEU A 19 -5.76 5.56 -3.29
CA LEU A 19 -4.68 4.68 -3.70
C LEU A 19 -5.20 3.24 -3.75
N CYS A 20 -5.10 2.57 -4.89
CA CYS A 20 -5.45 1.16 -5.03
C CYS A 20 -4.17 0.33 -5.17
N ILE A 21 -3.80 -0.35 -4.08
CA ILE A 21 -2.55 -1.07 -3.93
C ILE A 21 -2.79 -2.56 -4.17
N PHE A 22 -1.98 -3.15 -5.04
CA PHE A 22 -1.93 -4.58 -5.31
C PHE A 22 -0.60 -5.13 -4.74
N PRO A 23 -0.60 -5.77 -3.56
CA PRO A 23 0.62 -6.05 -2.80
C PRO A 23 1.69 -6.87 -3.52
N HIS A 24 1.32 -7.65 -4.53
CA HIS A 24 2.24 -8.50 -5.27
C HIS A 24 2.58 -7.96 -6.67
N LEU A 25 2.06 -6.78 -7.05
CA LEU A 25 2.37 -6.12 -8.31
C LEU A 25 3.35 -4.96 -8.11
N GLN A 26 3.88 -4.48 -9.23
CA GLN A 26 4.76 -3.31 -9.24
C GLN A 26 4.00 -2.03 -9.60
N GLU A 27 2.73 -2.14 -9.94
CA GLU A 27 1.85 -1.05 -10.33
C GLU A 27 0.74 -0.84 -9.30
N PHE A 28 0.34 0.40 -9.10
CA PHE A 28 -0.80 0.77 -8.27
C PHE A 28 -1.60 1.90 -8.94
N LEU A 29 -2.90 1.95 -8.67
CA LEU A 29 -3.78 2.97 -9.25
C LEU A 29 -3.89 4.15 -8.29
N VAL A 30 -3.94 5.35 -8.83
CA VAL A 30 -4.31 6.56 -8.10
C VAL A 30 -5.51 7.21 -8.77
N ILE A 31 -6.51 7.54 -7.96
CA ILE A 31 -7.65 8.37 -8.36
C ILE A 31 -7.52 9.68 -7.60
N ASP A 32 -7.26 10.76 -8.33
CA ASP A 32 -7.13 12.12 -7.81
C ASP A 32 -8.40 12.92 -8.13
N ARG A 33 -9.14 13.32 -7.10
CA ARG A 33 -10.40 14.07 -7.19
C ARG A 33 -10.27 15.54 -6.83
N ARG A 34 -9.05 16.05 -6.61
CA ARG A 34 -8.82 17.46 -6.25
C ARG A 34 -9.24 18.40 -7.37
N GLU A 35 -9.15 17.96 -8.62
CA GLU A 35 -9.61 18.69 -9.79
C GLU A 35 -10.78 17.98 -10.48
N ALA A 36 -11.59 18.76 -11.23
CA ALA A 36 -12.70 18.24 -12.04
C ALA A 36 -12.40 18.43 -13.53
N PRO A 37 -12.42 17.37 -14.36
CA PRO A 37 -12.76 15.98 -14.01
C PRO A 37 -11.65 15.28 -13.20
N PRO A 38 -11.99 14.27 -12.36
CA PRO A 38 -10.99 13.48 -11.65
C PRO A 38 -9.95 12.85 -12.57
N HIS A 39 -8.72 12.77 -12.10
CA HIS A 39 -7.61 12.18 -12.82
C HIS A 39 -7.33 10.77 -12.30
N VAL A 40 -7.36 9.78 -13.19
CA VAL A 40 -6.97 8.41 -12.88
C VAL A 40 -5.64 8.13 -13.54
N GLN A 41 -4.70 7.56 -12.78
CA GLN A 41 -3.37 7.22 -13.27
C GLN A 41 -2.89 5.89 -12.71
N LEU A 42 -2.11 5.18 -13.52
CA LEU A 42 -1.42 3.95 -13.12
C LEU A 42 0.06 4.29 -12.91
N LEU A 43 0.53 4.18 -11.68
CA LEU A 43 1.92 4.47 -11.32
C LEU A 43 2.70 3.18 -11.12
N HIS A 44 3.96 3.19 -11.55
CA HIS A 44 4.89 2.12 -11.21
C HIS A 44 5.63 2.46 -9.90
N THR A 45 5.74 1.49 -9.00
CA THR A 45 6.49 1.58 -7.74
C THR A 45 7.93 2.06 -7.91
N ALA A 46 8.55 1.84 -9.06
CA ALA A 46 9.91 2.34 -9.36
C ALA A 46 9.97 3.87 -9.58
N GLU A 47 8.84 4.52 -9.86
CA GLU A 47 8.75 5.98 -9.97
C GLU A 47 8.66 6.63 -8.58
N VAL A 48 8.24 5.88 -7.57
CA VAL A 48 8.03 6.36 -6.19
C VAL A 48 9.13 5.90 -5.24
N PHE A 49 9.55 4.64 -5.35
CA PHE A 49 10.50 4.00 -4.45
C PHE A 49 11.87 3.83 -5.10
N ASP A 50 12.46 4.96 -5.48
CA ASP A 50 13.73 5.04 -6.17
C ASP A 50 14.94 5.08 -5.20
N ALA A 51 16.11 5.50 -5.67
CA ALA A 51 17.30 5.61 -4.83
C ALA A 51 17.14 6.67 -3.72
N GLU A 52 16.44 7.77 -4.00
CA GLU A 52 16.22 8.86 -3.05
C GLU A 52 15.32 8.42 -1.90
N PHE A 53 14.27 7.64 -2.21
CA PHE A 53 13.43 6.99 -1.19
C PHE A 53 14.29 6.14 -0.24
N ASN A 54 15.18 5.31 -0.79
CA ASN A 54 16.04 4.43 0.02
C ASN A 54 17.00 5.22 0.91
N ASP A 55 17.60 6.28 0.36
CA ASP A 55 18.52 7.16 1.11
C ASP A 55 17.78 7.85 2.27
N CYS A 56 16.54 8.31 2.04
CA CYS A 56 15.70 8.92 3.07
C CYS A 56 15.34 7.92 4.18
N VAL A 57 14.89 6.71 3.82
CA VAL A 57 14.59 5.64 4.79
C VAL A 57 15.83 5.30 5.62
N GLN A 58 16.98 5.14 4.97
CA GLN A 58 18.23 4.81 5.66
C GLN A 58 18.65 5.93 6.62
N PHE A 59 18.50 7.19 6.21
CA PHE A 59 18.81 8.35 7.04
C PHE A 59 17.93 8.40 8.30
N GLU A 60 16.61 8.30 8.15
CA GLU A 60 15.66 8.38 9.27
C GLU A 60 15.80 7.20 10.24
N ILE A 61 15.90 5.97 9.73
CA ILE A 61 16.16 4.80 10.57
C ILE A 61 17.50 4.95 11.30
N SER A 62 18.55 5.42 10.61
CA SER A 62 19.84 5.63 11.25
C SER A 62 19.78 6.68 12.37
N ASN A 63 18.99 7.73 12.22
CA ASN A 63 18.81 8.75 13.24
C ASN A 63 18.03 8.21 14.43
N PHE A 64 16.94 7.48 14.18
CA PHE A 64 16.16 6.83 15.22
C PHE A 64 17.00 5.86 16.06
N LEU A 65 17.90 5.08 15.44
CA LEU A 65 18.78 4.15 16.14
C LEU A 65 19.89 4.81 16.96
N LYS A 66 20.28 6.04 16.61
CA LYS A 66 21.30 6.82 17.35
C LYS A 66 20.72 7.51 18.58
N ASP A 67 19.40 7.52 18.73
CA ASP A 67 18.74 8.27 19.77
C ASP A 67 19.04 7.63 21.14
N ASN A 68 19.76 8.37 21.98
CA ASN A 68 20.28 7.86 23.25
C ASN A 68 19.14 7.72 24.27
N ASN A 69 18.54 6.54 24.33
CA ASN A 69 17.45 6.28 25.26
C ASN A 69 17.97 5.72 26.60
N THR A 70 17.40 6.21 27.70
CA THR A 70 17.72 5.79 29.08
C THR A 70 17.42 4.30 29.33
N PHE A 71 16.54 3.68 28.51
CA PHE A 71 16.15 2.28 28.63
C PHE A 71 16.30 1.52 27.28
N PRO A 72 17.45 0.89 27.03
CA PRO A 72 17.77 0.31 25.71
C PRO A 72 16.82 -0.82 25.29
N PHE A 73 16.45 -1.72 26.20
CA PHE A 73 15.56 -2.85 25.84
C PHE A 73 14.11 -2.44 25.56
N SER A 74 13.60 -1.40 26.24
CA SER A 74 12.26 -0.86 25.92
C SER A 74 12.26 -0.26 24.52
N HIS A 75 13.29 0.53 24.22
CA HIS A 75 13.47 1.11 22.89
C HIS A 75 13.57 0.01 21.82
N LEU A 76 14.34 -1.07 22.06
CA LEU A 76 14.42 -2.23 21.16
C LEU A 76 13.07 -2.91 20.92
N MET A 77 12.21 -3.02 21.94
CA MET A 77 10.87 -3.60 21.80
C MET A 77 9.93 -2.73 20.98
N ASP A 78 10.08 -1.41 21.06
CA ASP A 78 9.26 -0.44 20.31
C ASP A 78 9.78 -0.22 18.87
N MET A 79 11.01 -0.65 18.55
CA MET A 79 11.64 -0.43 17.26
C MET A 79 10.83 -0.93 16.05
N PRO A 80 10.25 -2.16 16.03
CA PRO A 80 9.52 -2.63 14.85
C PRO A 80 8.39 -1.69 14.46
N ASN A 81 7.61 -1.22 15.44
CA ASN A 81 6.52 -0.27 15.21
C ASN A 81 7.04 1.08 14.72
N LYS A 82 8.16 1.55 15.29
CA LYS A 82 8.75 2.84 14.89
C LYS A 82 9.36 2.81 13.51
N ILE A 83 10.04 1.72 13.14
CA ILE A 83 10.57 1.53 11.78
C ILE A 83 9.41 1.48 10.78
N GLU A 84 8.33 0.78 11.10
CA GLU A 84 7.14 0.74 10.26
C GLU A 84 6.51 2.14 10.08
N GLU A 85 6.39 2.91 11.18
CA GLU A 85 5.88 4.28 11.15
C GLU A 85 6.75 5.20 10.27
N ILE A 86 8.07 5.13 10.42
CA ILE A 86 9.03 5.90 9.62
C ILE A 86 8.91 5.54 8.13
N ILE A 87 8.95 4.25 7.79
CA ILE A 87 8.86 3.79 6.38
C ILE A 87 7.54 4.23 5.77
N ARG A 88 6.43 4.09 6.51
CA ARG A 88 5.11 4.49 6.04
C ARG A 88 5.01 5.99 5.80
N GLY A 89 5.55 6.80 6.72
CA GLY A 89 5.59 8.25 6.60
C GLY A 89 6.36 8.69 5.35
N ILE A 90 7.57 8.16 5.17
CA ILE A 90 8.40 8.46 4.01
C ILE A 90 7.73 8.00 2.71
N ALA A 91 7.18 6.78 2.67
CA ALA A 91 6.49 6.27 1.50
C ALA A 91 5.31 7.16 1.10
N MET A 92 4.53 7.65 2.07
CA MET A 92 3.43 8.57 1.79
C MET A 92 3.92 9.91 1.23
N SER A 93 5.00 10.48 1.78
CA SER A 93 5.59 11.71 1.25
C SER A 93 6.02 11.55 -0.21
N PHE A 94 6.71 10.46 -0.55
CA PHE A 94 7.13 10.20 -1.94
C PHE A 94 5.95 9.97 -2.90
N VAL A 95 4.89 9.30 -2.44
CA VAL A 95 3.65 9.19 -3.23
C VAL A 95 3.08 10.59 -3.49
N LEU A 96 2.97 11.43 -2.46
CA LEU A 96 2.45 12.79 -2.58
C LEU A 96 3.31 13.68 -3.50
N GLU A 97 4.62 13.60 -3.40
CA GLU A 97 5.55 14.31 -4.29
C GLU A 97 5.38 13.87 -5.74
N THR A 98 5.20 12.56 -5.99
CA THR A 98 4.92 12.02 -7.34
C THR A 98 3.60 12.56 -7.91
N LEU A 99 2.65 12.91 -7.04
CA LEU A 99 1.35 13.51 -7.37
C LEU A 99 1.40 15.05 -7.47
N ASP A 100 2.58 15.65 -7.44
CA ASP A 100 2.83 17.10 -7.45
C ASP A 100 2.11 17.85 -6.31
N ILE A 101 2.13 17.24 -5.12
CA ILE A 101 1.46 17.76 -3.91
C ILE A 101 2.49 18.36 -2.98
N GLU A 102 2.42 19.67 -2.77
CA GLU A 102 3.30 20.36 -1.82
C GLU A 102 3.01 19.92 -0.38
N THR A 103 3.89 19.09 0.20
CA THR A 103 3.81 18.62 1.59
C THR A 103 4.36 19.62 2.61
N ASP A 104 5.00 20.70 2.16
CA ASP A 104 5.67 21.69 3.02
C ASP A 104 4.71 22.70 3.68
N SER A 105 3.45 22.73 3.24
CA SER A 105 2.42 23.59 3.82
C SER A 105 1.47 22.79 4.72
N TYR A 106 1.43 23.14 6.01
CA TYR A 106 0.55 22.49 7.00
C TYR A 106 -0.95 22.74 6.77
N GLU A 107 -1.33 23.54 5.76
CA GLU A 107 -2.71 24.03 5.60
C GLU A 107 -3.59 23.18 4.66
N THR A 108 -3.03 22.31 3.80
CA THR A 108 -3.85 21.55 2.83
C THR A 108 -3.24 20.19 2.44
N VAL A 109 -2.95 19.31 3.40
CA VAL A 109 -2.71 17.89 3.06
C VAL A 109 -4.06 17.27 2.67
N PRO A 110 -4.21 16.73 1.46
CA PRO A 110 -5.48 16.17 1.02
C PRO A 110 -5.84 14.92 1.85
N SER A 111 -7.13 14.63 1.90
CA SER A 111 -7.63 13.37 2.45
C SER A 111 -7.26 12.20 1.53
N ILE A 112 -6.52 11.23 2.08
CA ILE A 112 -6.02 10.07 1.32
C ILE A 112 -6.58 8.79 1.93
N VAL A 113 -7.10 7.90 1.08
CA VAL A 113 -7.48 6.53 1.47
C VAL A 113 -6.72 5.53 0.62
N ALA A 114 -6.16 4.50 1.27
CA ALA A 114 -5.47 3.41 0.60
C ALA A 114 -6.28 2.12 0.70
N TYR A 115 -6.75 1.62 -0.44
CA TYR A 115 -7.37 0.32 -0.58
C TYR A 115 -6.32 -0.71 -0.93
N VAL A 116 -6.27 -1.80 -0.16
CA VAL A 116 -5.36 -2.92 -0.42
C VAL A 116 -6.16 -4.07 -1.01
N ILE A 117 -5.94 -4.37 -2.29
CA ILE A 117 -6.64 -5.42 -3.03
C ILE A 117 -5.71 -6.63 -3.08
N SER A 118 -6.04 -7.69 -2.34
CA SER A 118 -5.19 -8.89 -2.23
C SER A 118 -5.91 -10.13 -2.75
N GLY A 119 -5.21 -10.98 -3.51
CA GLY A 119 -5.75 -12.24 -4.06
C GLY A 119 -6.08 -13.35 -3.04
N GLY A 120 -5.97 -13.08 -1.73
CA GLY A 120 -6.19 -14.05 -0.65
C GLY A 120 -7.65 -14.25 -0.22
N SER A 121 -7.85 -14.71 1.02
CA SER A 121 -9.15 -15.10 1.64
C SER A 121 -10.23 -14.00 1.69
N VAL A 122 -9.96 -12.84 1.12
CA VAL A 122 -10.78 -11.62 1.10
C VAL A 122 -11.33 -11.39 -0.32
N LYS A 123 -11.62 -12.49 -1.06
CA LYS A 123 -12.08 -12.42 -2.46
C LYS A 123 -13.36 -11.63 -2.63
N LYS A 124 -14.36 -11.86 -1.76
CA LYS A 124 -15.64 -11.14 -1.82
C LYS A 124 -15.43 -9.65 -1.63
N ASP A 125 -14.63 -9.25 -0.64
CA ASP A 125 -14.44 -7.83 -0.37
C ASP A 125 -13.57 -7.17 -1.46
N SER A 126 -12.60 -7.89 -2.00
CA SER A 126 -11.81 -7.43 -3.16
C SER A 126 -12.67 -7.26 -4.41
N ASP A 127 -13.63 -8.15 -4.67
CA ASP A 127 -14.55 -8.05 -5.82
C ASP A 127 -15.52 -6.86 -5.68
N HIS A 128 -15.99 -6.57 -4.47
CA HIS A 128 -16.80 -5.39 -4.18
C HIS A 128 -16.02 -4.09 -4.36
N LEU A 129 -14.78 -4.02 -3.86
CA LEU A 129 -13.89 -2.86 -4.08
C LEU A 129 -13.58 -2.66 -5.56
N VAL A 130 -13.28 -3.73 -6.30
CA VAL A 130 -13.05 -3.67 -7.74
C VAL A 130 -14.30 -3.16 -8.47
N THR A 131 -15.50 -3.59 -8.05
CA THR A 131 -16.77 -3.12 -8.63
C THR A 131 -16.99 -1.63 -8.34
N TYR A 132 -16.74 -1.19 -7.11
CA TYR A 132 -16.80 0.22 -6.72
C TYR A 132 -15.85 1.07 -7.57
N LEU A 133 -14.56 0.73 -7.58
CA LEU A 133 -13.53 1.46 -8.33
C LEU A 133 -13.82 1.49 -9.84
N THR A 134 -14.34 0.38 -10.38
CA THR A 134 -14.77 0.31 -11.78
C THR A 134 -15.90 1.29 -12.05
N SER A 135 -16.94 1.31 -11.21
CA SER A 135 -18.08 2.22 -11.37
C SER A 135 -17.69 3.69 -11.24
N GLU A 136 -16.74 3.99 -10.35
CA GLU A 136 -16.18 5.33 -10.18
C GLU A 136 -15.44 5.76 -11.45
N CYS A 137 -14.51 4.94 -11.95
CA CYS A 137 -13.74 5.26 -13.15
C CYS A 137 -14.62 5.39 -14.41
N GLU A 138 -15.63 4.53 -14.58
CA GLU A 138 -16.60 4.63 -15.68
C GLU A 138 -17.42 5.94 -15.63
N SER A 139 -17.62 6.51 -14.45
CA SER A 139 -18.30 7.80 -14.29
C SER A 139 -17.44 8.96 -14.81
N PHE A 140 -16.11 8.83 -14.72
CA PHE A 140 -15.13 9.84 -15.14
C PHE A 140 -14.78 9.76 -16.63
N ASP A 141 -14.81 8.56 -17.22
CA ASP A 141 -14.43 8.29 -18.62
C ASP A 141 -15.41 8.81 -19.70
N ARG A 142 -16.54 9.40 -19.30
CA ARG A 142 -17.53 9.92 -20.27
C ARG A 142 -17.04 11.12 -21.08
N THR A 143 -15.87 11.68 -20.77
CA THR A 143 -15.42 12.96 -21.33
C THR A 143 -14.26 12.94 -22.33
N GLU A 144 -13.31 11.99 -22.37
CA GLU A 144 -12.35 11.86 -23.48
C GLU A 144 -11.36 10.67 -23.32
N LYS A 145 -11.01 10.01 -24.45
CA LYS A 145 -9.77 9.24 -24.82
C LYS A 145 -8.88 8.58 -23.73
N GLY A 146 -9.38 8.23 -22.56
CA GLY A 146 -8.66 7.45 -21.55
C GLY A 146 -8.53 5.96 -21.92
N PRO A 147 -7.60 5.22 -21.28
CA PRO A 147 -7.67 3.77 -21.28
C PRO A 147 -8.94 3.31 -20.57
N ASP A 148 -9.48 2.15 -20.94
CA ASP A 148 -10.60 1.53 -20.24
C ASP A 148 -10.14 1.13 -18.82
N TRP A 149 -10.37 2.01 -17.85
CA TRP A 149 -9.93 1.81 -16.47
C TRP A 149 -10.60 0.60 -15.81
N ALA A 150 -11.84 0.29 -16.21
CA ALA A 150 -12.51 -0.94 -15.77
C ALA A 150 -11.72 -2.17 -16.21
N GLN A 151 -11.28 -2.21 -17.47
CA GLN A 151 -10.45 -3.28 -17.98
C GLN A 151 -9.08 -3.33 -17.28
N VAL A 152 -8.45 -2.19 -17.01
CA VAL A 152 -7.16 -2.11 -16.30
C VAL A 152 -7.27 -2.67 -14.89
N ILE A 153 -8.27 -2.25 -14.10
CA ILE A 153 -8.47 -2.71 -12.72
C ILE A 153 -8.71 -4.22 -12.68
N ASN A 154 -9.55 -4.75 -13.57
CA ASN A 154 -9.78 -6.20 -13.65
C ASN A 154 -8.50 -6.96 -14.00
N THR A 155 -7.69 -6.42 -14.93
CA THR A 155 -6.41 -7.03 -15.31
C THR A 155 -5.42 -7.04 -14.13
N LEU A 156 -5.36 -5.95 -13.36
CA LEU A 156 -4.51 -5.88 -12.16
C LEU A 156 -4.97 -6.85 -11.08
N ARG A 157 -6.28 -6.95 -10.81
CA ARG A 157 -6.84 -7.95 -9.89
C ARG A 157 -6.45 -9.36 -10.30
N ASP A 158 -6.60 -9.71 -11.58
CA ASP A 158 -6.32 -11.05 -12.07
C ASP A 158 -4.82 -11.37 -11.95
N LYS A 159 -3.94 -10.43 -12.31
CA LYS A 159 -2.48 -10.57 -12.09
C LYS A 159 -2.13 -10.73 -10.61
N GLU A 160 -2.72 -9.94 -9.73
CA GLU A 160 -2.52 -10.02 -8.28
C GLU A 160 -2.92 -11.40 -7.73
N GLN A 161 -4.04 -11.95 -8.22
CA GLN A 161 -4.47 -13.30 -7.89
C GLN A 161 -3.47 -14.36 -8.36
N GLU A 162 -2.98 -14.26 -9.60
CA GLU A 162 -1.99 -15.19 -10.14
C GLU A 162 -0.69 -15.16 -9.33
N GLN A 163 -0.21 -13.97 -8.97
CA GLN A 163 0.99 -13.82 -8.13
C GLN A 163 0.78 -14.39 -6.73
N TYR A 164 -0.39 -14.15 -6.13
CA TYR A 164 -0.74 -14.70 -4.84
C TYR A 164 -0.74 -16.24 -4.87
N ASP A 165 -1.42 -16.85 -5.85
CA ASP A 165 -1.53 -18.31 -5.97
C ASP A 165 -0.17 -18.97 -6.20
N SER A 166 0.67 -18.35 -7.04
CA SER A 166 2.06 -18.79 -7.27
C SER A 166 2.89 -18.77 -5.98
N ARG A 167 2.80 -17.69 -5.19
CA ARG A 167 3.51 -17.58 -3.92
C ARG A 167 2.99 -18.55 -2.86
N GLN A 168 1.70 -18.82 -2.81
CA GLN A 168 1.13 -19.83 -1.92
C GLN A 168 1.63 -21.24 -2.27
N LEU A 169 1.69 -21.57 -3.56
CA LEU A 169 2.24 -22.85 -4.01
C LEU A 169 3.72 -22.98 -3.62
N GLN A 170 4.52 -21.93 -3.81
CA GLN A 170 5.92 -21.89 -3.39
C GLN A 170 6.08 -22.06 -1.87
N ARG A 171 5.26 -21.37 -1.06
CA ARG A 171 5.26 -21.52 0.40
C ARG A 171 4.88 -22.93 0.83
N SER A 172 3.90 -23.55 0.17
CA SER A 172 3.55 -24.95 0.45
C SER A 172 4.71 -25.88 0.14
N HIS A 173 5.39 -25.72 -1.00
CA HIS A 173 6.58 -26.50 -1.33
C HIS A 173 7.74 -26.27 -0.34
N GLN A 174 7.96 -25.03 0.08
CA GLN A 174 8.98 -24.70 1.09
C GLN A 174 8.63 -25.25 2.48
N ALA A 175 7.35 -25.26 2.85
CA ALA A 175 6.90 -25.85 4.11
C ALA A 175 7.10 -27.38 4.15
N PHE A 176 6.99 -28.07 3.01
CA PHE A 176 7.37 -29.48 2.89
C PHE A 176 8.88 -29.71 3.02
N ASP A 177 9.71 -28.74 2.63
CA ASP A 177 11.17 -28.79 2.85
C ASP A 177 11.58 -28.31 4.25
N SER A 178 10.70 -27.60 4.98
CA SER A 178 10.96 -26.96 6.27
C SER A 178 10.22 -27.58 7.46
N GLU A 179 9.88 -28.87 7.44
CA GLU A 179 9.54 -29.64 8.66
C GLU A 179 10.76 -29.79 9.61
N THR A 180 11.53 -28.72 9.80
CA THR A 180 12.50 -28.59 10.88
C THR A 180 12.50 -27.15 11.39
N LEU A 181 11.99 -27.02 12.63
CA LEU A 181 12.00 -25.87 13.54
C LEU A 181 10.90 -24.81 13.36
N ASP A 182 9.71 -25.19 13.83
CA ASP A 182 8.76 -24.25 14.42
C ASP A 182 9.22 -23.78 15.81
N TYR A 183 9.29 -22.46 15.96
CA TYR A 183 9.16 -21.64 17.17
C TYR A 183 10.02 -21.97 18.40
N PHE A 184 11.28 -21.53 18.39
CA PHE A 184 11.91 -20.98 19.59
C PHE A 184 12.59 -19.65 19.25
N TYR A 185 12.13 -18.57 19.88
CA TYR A 185 12.91 -17.33 20.01
C TYR A 185 14.15 -17.65 20.86
N PHE A 186 15.21 -18.14 20.24
CA PHE A 186 16.52 -18.26 20.85
C PHE A 186 17.44 -17.26 20.16
N TRP A 187 17.69 -16.11 20.80
CA TRP A 187 18.80 -15.23 20.43
C TRP A 187 20.09 -15.93 20.85
N GLU A 188 20.61 -16.84 20.02
CA GLU A 188 21.96 -17.38 20.21
C GLU A 188 22.93 -16.61 19.31
N ASN A 189 23.82 -15.85 19.96
CA ASN A 189 24.91 -15.15 19.33
C ASN A 189 25.93 -16.19 18.85
N ARG A 190 25.85 -16.59 17.58
CA ARG A 190 26.91 -17.40 16.96
C ARG A 190 28.03 -16.46 16.51
N ASN A 191 29.01 -16.28 17.39
CA ASN A 191 30.35 -15.82 17.01
C ASN A 191 30.96 -16.76 15.97
#